data_AF-A3ZSS6-F1
#
_entry.id   AF-A3ZSS6-F1
#
_cell.length_a   1.000
_cell.length_b   1.000
_cell.length_c   1.000
_cell.angle_alpha   90.00
_cell.angle_beta   90.00
_cell.angle_gamma   90.00
#
_symmetry.space_group_name_H-M   'P 1'
#
loop_
_entity.id
_entity.type
_entity.pdbx_description
1 polymer ?
#
loop_
_entity_poly.entity_id
_entity_poly.type
_entity_poly.pdbx_seq_one_letter_code
_entity_poly.pdbx_strand_id
1 'polypeptide(L)'
;MPTLMIVLKREIPDVQSYVHGHELSEREEELTLLAQSLGVRPLMDFFGQGADETDFFLEDELDLGGGFELPQETWFAPAEGLLTIAALLAHLEAKPATISAEDSVRRELRQWQSLLQTADKHQVLWHVAVDF
;
A
#
# COMPACT_ATOMS: atom_id res chain seq x y z
N MET A 1 6.38 13.12 -8.77
CA MET A 1 6.81 12.08 -7.81
C MET A 1 5.65 11.10 -7.76
N PRO A 2 5.90 9.80 -7.94
CA PRO A 2 4.87 8.79 -7.78
C PRO A 2 4.21 8.89 -6.40
N THR A 3 2.89 8.75 -6.34
CA THR A 3 2.09 8.83 -5.13
C THR A 3 1.46 7.47 -4.82
N LEU A 4 1.79 6.89 -3.67
CA LEU A 4 1.18 5.69 -3.13
C LEU A 4 -0.30 5.91 -2.86
N MET A 5 -1.11 4.92 -3.18
CA MET A 5 -2.53 4.89 -2.88
C MET A 5 -3.01 3.50 -2.51
N ILE A 6 -4.07 3.43 -1.69
CA ILE A 6 -4.79 2.18 -1.46
C ILE A 6 -5.84 2.00 -2.56
N VAL A 7 -5.88 0.80 -3.13
CA VAL A 7 -6.92 0.36 -4.07
C VAL A 7 -7.69 -0.80 -3.45
N LEU A 8 -9.03 -0.72 -3.52
CA LEU A 8 -9.92 -1.79 -3.07
C LEU A 8 -10.37 -2.66 -4.26
N LYS A 9 -10.43 -3.98 -4.06
CA LYS A 9 -10.85 -4.95 -5.09
C LYS A 9 -12.27 -4.72 -5.61
N ARG A 10 -13.11 -4.14 -4.76
CA ARG A 10 -14.47 -3.74 -5.11
C ARG A 10 -14.83 -2.48 -4.36
N GLU A 11 -15.75 -1.72 -4.92
CA GLU A 11 -16.32 -0.58 -4.25
C GLU A 11 -17.10 -0.99 -3.00
N ILE A 12 -17.09 -0.11 -2.01
CA ILE A 12 -17.94 -0.18 -0.82
C ILE A 12 -18.85 1.05 -0.88
N PRO A 13 -20.17 0.90 -0.82
CA PRO A 13 -21.09 2.03 -0.84
C PRO A 13 -20.75 3.06 0.23
N ASP A 14 -20.83 4.34 -0.11
CA ASP A 14 -20.57 5.48 0.76
C ASP A 14 -19.14 5.58 1.31
N VAL A 15 -18.18 4.87 0.70
CA VAL A 15 -16.77 4.87 1.07
C VAL A 15 -15.93 5.29 -0.13
N GLN A 16 -14.98 6.21 0.09
CA GLN A 16 -14.03 6.57 -0.94
C GLN A 16 -13.16 5.35 -1.29
N SER A 17 -13.13 4.97 -2.57
CA SER A 17 -12.44 3.76 -3.04
C SER A 17 -10.91 3.89 -3.07
N TYR A 18 -10.40 5.12 -2.97
CA TYR A 18 -8.97 5.43 -3.00
C TYR A 18 -8.62 6.51 -1.99
N VAL A 19 -7.46 6.35 -1.34
CA VAL A 19 -6.86 7.34 -0.45
C VAL A 19 -5.38 7.46 -0.81
N HIS A 20 -4.96 8.65 -1.21
CA HIS A 20 -3.57 8.95 -1.53
C HIS A 20 -2.74 9.10 -0.25
N GLY A 21 -1.48 8.68 -0.30
CA GLY A 21 -0.48 8.87 0.73
C GLY A 21 0.69 9.67 0.17
N HIS A 22 0.52 10.96 -0.05
CA HIS A 22 1.56 11.81 -0.62
C HIS A 22 2.79 11.85 0.29
N GLU A 23 2.56 12.06 1.58
CA GLU A 23 3.63 12.09 2.59
C GLU A 23 4.18 10.69 2.85
N LEU A 24 3.35 9.64 2.72
CA LEU A 24 3.84 8.26 2.76
C LEU A 24 4.80 7.96 1.60
N SER A 25 4.57 8.56 0.44
CA SER A 25 5.40 8.35 -0.75
C SER A 25 6.75 9.04 -0.61
N GLU A 26 6.74 10.30 -0.17
CA GLU A 26 7.95 11.09 0.07
C GLU A 26 8.83 10.50 1.19
N ARG A 27 8.24 9.71 2.11
CA ARG A 27 8.94 9.05 3.23
C ARG A 27 8.95 7.53 3.11
N GLU A 28 8.77 6.97 1.92
CA GLU A 28 8.66 5.52 1.73
C GLU A 28 9.89 4.79 2.31
N GLU A 29 11.11 5.29 2.04
CA GLU A 29 12.34 4.68 2.55
C GLU A 29 12.43 4.71 4.08
N GLU A 30 12.09 5.85 4.71
CA GLU A 30 12.04 6.00 6.18
C GLU A 30 11.02 5.01 6.79
N LEU A 31 9.85 4.90 6.17
CA LEU A 31 8.76 4.00 6.62
C LEU A 31 9.12 2.53 6.43
N THR A 32 9.80 2.17 5.35
CA THR A 32 10.26 0.82 5.06
C THR A 32 11.31 0.38 6.08
N LEU A 33 12.30 1.22 6.37
CA LEU A 33 13.28 0.94 7.43
C LEU A 33 12.62 0.81 8.80
N LEU A 34 11.64 1.67 9.10
CA LEU A 34 10.87 1.58 10.34
C LEU A 34 10.08 0.27 10.44
N ALA A 35 9.35 -0.11 9.39
CA ALA A 35 8.59 -1.35 9.33
C ALA A 35 9.49 -2.58 9.56
N GLN A 36 10.64 -2.63 8.89
CA GLN A 36 11.63 -3.69 9.08
C GLN A 36 12.16 -3.73 10.52
N SER A 37 12.46 -2.58 11.12
CA SER A 37 12.93 -2.51 12.52
C SER A 37 11.88 -2.99 13.53
N LEU A 38 10.59 -2.85 13.19
CA LEU A 38 9.44 -3.31 13.96
C LEU A 38 9.10 -4.79 13.70
N GLY A 39 9.73 -5.43 12.71
CA GLY A 39 9.43 -6.79 12.29
C GLY A 39 8.07 -6.94 11.60
N VAL A 40 7.53 -5.86 11.03
CA VAL A 40 6.29 -5.87 10.24
C VAL A 40 6.60 -5.70 8.75
N ARG A 41 5.68 -6.14 7.90
CA ARG A 41 5.82 -6.02 6.44
C ARG A 41 5.80 -4.54 6.02
N PRO A 42 6.76 -4.05 5.21
CA PRO A 42 6.73 -2.71 4.62
C PRO A 42 5.47 -2.41 3.79
N LEU A 43 5.14 -1.12 3.60
CA LEU A 43 3.95 -0.74 2.80
C LEU A 43 4.09 -1.15 1.34
N MET A 44 5.28 -1.01 0.75
CA MET A 44 5.55 -1.38 -0.64
C MET A 44 5.47 -2.88 -0.91
N ASP A 45 5.59 -3.73 0.11
CA ASP A 45 5.39 -5.18 -0.07
C ASP A 45 3.91 -5.53 -0.30
N PHE A 46 2.99 -4.59 -0.06
CA PHE A 46 1.58 -4.71 -0.41
C PHE A 46 1.28 -4.16 -1.82
N PHE A 47 2.31 -3.84 -2.60
CA PHE A 47 2.13 -3.36 -3.97
C PHE A 47 1.47 -4.43 -4.84
N GLY A 48 0.34 -4.06 -5.44
CA GLY A 48 -0.37 -4.92 -6.37
C GLY A 48 0.25 -4.77 -7.74
N GLN A 49 0.95 -5.80 -8.23
CA GLN A 49 1.37 -5.86 -9.63
C GLN A 49 0.12 -6.03 -10.49
N GLY A 50 -0.45 -4.92 -10.96
CA GLY A 50 -1.57 -4.92 -11.90
C GLY A 50 -1.10 -5.28 -13.31
N ALA A 51 -1.98 -5.91 -14.09
CA ALA A 51 -1.70 -6.32 -15.47
C ALA A 51 -1.26 -5.15 -16.39
N ASP A 52 -1.56 -3.90 -16.04
CA ASP A 52 -1.25 -2.71 -16.83
C ASP A 52 0.17 -2.14 -16.59
N GLU A 53 0.84 -2.50 -15.50
CA GLU A 53 2.23 -2.09 -15.26
C GLU A 53 3.26 -3.07 -15.86
N THR A 54 2.76 -4.19 -16.41
CA THR A 54 3.59 -5.20 -17.08
C THR A 54 4.12 -4.74 -18.44
N ASP A 55 3.63 -3.64 -19.01
CA ASP A 55 4.12 -3.15 -20.30
C ASP A 55 5.62 -2.81 -20.27
N PHE A 56 6.17 -2.45 -19.11
CA PHE A 56 7.61 -2.19 -18.96
C PHE A 56 8.46 -3.48 -18.88
N PHE A 57 7.85 -4.62 -18.57
CA PHE A 57 8.53 -5.92 -18.49
C PHE A 57 8.23 -6.82 -19.71
N LEU A 58 7.21 -6.52 -20.50
CA LEU A 58 6.81 -7.30 -21.68
C LEU A 58 7.64 -7.00 -22.93
N GLU A 59 8.34 -5.86 -23.01
CA GLU A 59 9.18 -5.55 -24.18
C GLU A 59 10.40 -6.48 -24.34
N ASP A 60 10.82 -7.18 -23.28
CA ASP A 60 12.02 -8.03 -23.30
C ASP A 60 11.73 -9.53 -23.61
N GLU A 61 10.46 -9.94 -23.68
CA GLU A 61 10.09 -11.37 -23.70
C GLU A 61 9.16 -11.82 -24.85
N LEU A 62 8.94 -10.96 -25.87
CA LEU A 62 8.11 -11.24 -27.05
C LEU A 62 8.72 -12.22 -28.09
N ASP A 63 9.64 -13.12 -27.70
CA ASP A 63 10.23 -14.11 -28.61
C ASP A 63 9.87 -15.58 -28.31
N LEU A 64 9.09 -15.87 -27.26
CA LEU A 64 8.73 -17.25 -26.92
C LEU A 64 7.21 -17.47 -26.98
N GLY A 65 6.76 -18.10 -28.07
CA GLY A 65 5.37 -18.47 -28.36
C GLY A 65 4.77 -19.53 -27.42
N GLY A 66 4.71 -19.24 -26.12
CA GLY A 66 3.93 -19.96 -25.11
C GLY A 66 2.83 -19.06 -24.56
N GLY A 67 1.64 -19.60 -24.32
CA GLY A 67 0.52 -18.83 -23.76
C GLY A 67 0.92 -18.16 -22.44
N PHE A 68 1.04 -16.84 -22.46
CA PHE A 68 1.31 -16.02 -21.28
C PHE A 68 0.07 -16.03 -20.38
N GLU A 69 0.19 -16.66 -19.20
CA GLU A 69 -0.68 -16.34 -18.08
C GLU A 69 -0.30 -14.93 -17.62
N LEU A 70 -1.22 -13.96 -17.76
CA LEU A 70 -1.02 -12.61 -17.21
C LEU A 70 -0.65 -12.72 -15.72
N PRO A 71 0.33 -11.94 -15.23
CA PRO A 71 0.62 -11.91 -13.80
C PRO A 71 -0.67 -11.60 -13.04
N GLN A 72 -1.04 -12.50 -12.12
CA GLN A 72 -2.24 -12.32 -11.32
C GLN A 72 -2.05 -11.11 -10.42
N GLU A 73 -2.93 -10.13 -10.57
CA GLU A 73 -3.03 -8.99 -9.67
C GLU A 73 -3.08 -9.47 -8.23
N THR A 74 -2.06 -9.09 -7.44
CA THR A 74 -1.90 -9.58 -6.08
C THR A 74 -2.77 -8.76 -5.13
N TRP A 75 -3.69 -9.44 -4.46
CA TRP A 75 -4.66 -8.86 -3.54
C TRP A 75 -4.40 -9.34 -2.12
N PHE A 76 -4.36 -8.43 -1.15
CA PHE A 76 -4.05 -8.70 0.25
C PHE A 76 -5.27 -8.60 1.16
N ALA A 77 -5.23 -9.31 2.28
CA ALA A 77 -6.27 -9.17 3.30
C ALA A 77 -6.09 -7.83 4.05
N PRO A 78 -7.18 -7.09 4.36
CA PRO A 78 -7.11 -5.84 5.13
C PRO A 78 -6.39 -5.99 6.47
N ALA A 79 -6.60 -7.13 7.15
CA ALA A 79 -5.95 -7.45 8.41
C ALA A 79 -4.41 -7.39 8.33
N GLU A 80 -3.80 -7.80 7.22
CA GLU A 80 -2.33 -7.75 7.06
C GLU A 80 -1.82 -6.30 7.01
N GLY A 81 -2.48 -5.43 6.24
CA GLY A 81 -2.14 -4.01 6.17
C GLY A 81 -2.39 -3.27 7.48
N LEU A 82 -3.48 -3.61 8.16
CA LEU A 82 -3.82 -3.04 9.46
C LEU A 82 -2.76 -3.33 10.52
N LEU A 83 -2.13 -4.53 10.49
CA LEU A 83 -1.04 -4.86 11.40
C LEU A 83 0.17 -3.93 11.18
N THR A 84 0.59 -3.73 9.92
CA THR A 84 1.68 -2.82 9.58
C THR A 84 1.36 -1.39 10.00
N ILE A 85 0.20 -0.86 9.59
CA ILE A 85 -0.18 0.53 9.87
C ILE A 85 -0.31 0.77 11.38
N ALA A 86 -0.90 -0.16 12.13
CA ALA A 86 -1.02 -0.06 13.58
C ALA A 86 0.36 -0.04 14.27
N ALA A 87 1.30 -0.88 13.82
CA ALA A 87 2.65 -0.92 14.37
C ALA A 87 3.41 0.40 14.10
N LEU A 88 3.33 0.92 12.88
CA LEU A 88 3.93 2.21 12.51
C LEU A 88 3.34 3.35 13.35
N LEU A 89 2.01 3.46 13.43
CA LEU A 89 1.34 4.48 14.24
C LEU A 89 1.73 4.39 15.72
N ALA A 90 1.73 3.19 16.30
CA ALA A 90 2.11 2.98 17.69
C ALA A 90 3.56 3.40 17.95
N HIS A 91 4.48 3.14 17.02
CA HIS A 91 5.87 3.58 17.15
C HIS A 91 6.00 5.10 17.10
N LEU A 92 5.34 5.76 16.14
CA LEU A 92 5.36 7.22 16.01
C LEU A 92 4.74 7.91 17.24
N GLU A 93 3.71 7.31 17.84
CA GLU A 93 3.13 7.81 19.09
C GLU A 93 4.06 7.60 20.30
N ALA A 94 4.77 6.48 20.36
CA ALA A 94 5.69 6.18 21.46
C ALA A 94 7.03 6.95 21.36
N LYS A 95 7.47 7.27 20.14
CA LYS A 95 8.73 7.98 19.87
C LYS A 95 8.49 9.12 18.86
N PRO A 96 8.06 10.29 19.35
CA PRO A 96 7.91 11.46 18.50
C PRO A 96 9.24 11.91 17.90
N ALA A 97 9.18 12.52 16.71
CA ALA A 97 10.32 12.97 15.90
C ALA A 97 11.20 11.83 15.36
N THR A 98 10.60 10.67 15.07
CA THR A 98 11.32 9.56 14.43
C THR A 98 11.48 9.77 12.93
N ILE A 99 10.52 10.44 12.29
CA ILE A 99 10.49 10.68 10.85
C ILE A 99 10.22 12.14 10.51
N SER A 100 10.63 12.57 9.32
CA SER A 100 10.30 13.90 8.81
C SER A 100 8.79 14.04 8.55
N ALA A 101 8.20 15.22 8.82
CA ALA A 101 6.77 15.49 8.64
C ALA A 101 5.82 14.50 9.35
N GLU A 102 6.23 13.99 10.52
CA GLU A 102 5.53 12.94 11.28
C GLU A 102 4.03 13.20 11.45
N ASP A 103 3.60 14.43 11.75
CA ASP A 103 2.18 14.74 11.89
C ASP A 103 1.38 14.51 10.60
N SER A 104 1.97 14.80 9.44
CA SER A 104 1.33 14.54 8.15
C SER A 104 1.29 13.04 7.84
N VAL A 105 2.40 12.34 8.06
CA VAL A 105 2.48 10.88 7.90
C VAL A 105 1.46 10.17 8.80
N ARG A 106 1.34 10.56 10.08
CA ARG A 106 0.33 9.98 11.00
C ARG A 106 -1.09 10.23 10.52
N ARG A 107 -1.40 11.41 9.95
CA ARG A 107 -2.73 11.68 9.41
C ARG A 107 -3.06 10.75 8.25
N GLU A 108 -2.13 10.58 7.31
CA GLU A 108 -2.32 9.70 6.15
C GLU A 108 -2.42 8.23 6.58
N LEU A 109 -1.54 7.76 7.48
CA LEU A 109 -1.64 6.41 8.05
C LEU A 109 -2.98 6.16 8.73
N ARG A 110 -3.55 7.15 9.43
CA ARG A 110 -4.89 7.03 10.04
C ARG A 110 -6.01 6.98 9.00
N GLN A 111 -5.89 7.72 7.89
CA GLN A 111 -6.84 7.63 6.78
C GLN A 111 -6.79 6.24 6.14
N TRP A 112 -5.58 5.73 5.86
CA TRP A 112 -5.36 4.38 5.37
C TRP A 112 -5.92 3.33 6.33
N GLN A 113 -5.66 3.48 7.64
CA GLN A 113 -6.22 2.61 8.67
C GLN A 113 -7.76 2.60 8.65
N SER A 114 -8.40 3.77 8.56
CA SER A 114 -9.86 3.88 8.54
C SER A 114 -10.46 3.21 7.30
N LEU A 115 -9.80 3.35 6.14
CA LEU A 115 -10.21 2.68 4.90
C LEU A 115 -10.06 1.16 5.03
N LEU A 116 -8.91 0.67 5.49
CA LEU A 116 -8.68 -0.77 5.67
C LEU A 116 -9.59 -1.39 6.74
N GLN A 117 -9.91 -0.68 7.82
CA GLN A 117 -10.89 -1.14 8.80
C GLN A 117 -12.29 -1.29 8.18
N THR A 118 -12.63 -0.42 7.24
CA THR A 118 -13.89 -0.51 6.50
C THR A 118 -13.83 -1.67 5.50
N ALA A 119 -12.73 -1.82 4.78
CA ALA A 119 -12.49 -2.95 3.90
C ALA A 119 -12.57 -4.29 4.66
N ASP A 120 -12.00 -4.37 5.87
CA ASP A 120 -12.03 -5.57 6.72
C ASP A 120 -13.47 -5.95 7.12
N LYS A 121 -14.28 -4.98 7.57
CA LYS A 121 -15.71 -5.18 7.90
C LYS A 121 -16.51 -5.73 6.71
N HIS A 122 -16.16 -5.32 5.49
CA HIS A 122 -16.80 -5.76 4.26
C HIS A 122 -16.07 -6.91 3.57
N GLN A 123 -14.99 -7.44 4.15
CA GLN A 123 -14.14 -8.49 3.59
C GLN A 123 -13.66 -8.18 2.16
N VAL A 124 -13.26 -6.94 1.93
CA VAL A 124 -12.75 -6.46 0.64
C VAL A 124 -11.24 -6.51 0.65
N LEU A 125 -10.65 -7.23 -0.31
CA LEU A 125 -9.21 -7.26 -0.49
C LEU A 125 -8.70 -5.93 -1.03
N TRP A 126 -7.42 -5.66 -0.82
CA TRP A 126 -6.79 -4.39 -1.19
C TRP A 126 -5.35 -4.61 -1.66
N HIS A 127 -4.76 -3.59 -2.28
CA HIS A 127 -3.32 -3.50 -2.49
C HIS A 127 -2.90 -2.02 -2.48
N VAL A 128 -1.58 -1.79 -2.44
CA VAL A 128 -0.97 -0.49 -2.72
C VAL A 128 -0.78 -0.37 -4.24
N ALA A 129 -1.06 0.81 -4.78
CA ALA A 129 -0.74 1.19 -6.14
C ALA A 129 0.06 2.49 -6.13
N VAL A 130 0.66 2.83 -7.27
CA VAL A 130 1.39 4.08 -7.49
C VAL A 130 0.69 4.87 -8.58
N ASP A 131 0.44 6.15 -8.32
CA ASP A 131 -0.10 7.12 -9.27
C ASP A 131 1.02 8.09 -9.71
N PHE A 132 1.16 8.38 -11.00
CA PHE A 132 2.31 9.13 -11.58
C PHE A 132 2.00 10.58 -11.98
#